data_AF-A0A6P0X6G9-F1
#
_entry.id   AF-A0A6P0X6G9-F1
#
_cell.length_a   1.000
_cell.length_b   1.000
_cell.length_c   1.000
_cell.angle_alpha   90.00
_cell.angle_beta   90.00
_cell.angle_gamma   90.00
#
_symmetry.space_group_name_H-M   'P 1'
#
loop_
_entity.id
_entity.type
_entity.pdbx_description
1 polymer ?
#
loop_
_entity_poly.entity_id
_entity_poly.type
_entity_poly.pdbx_seq_one_letter_code
_entity_poly.pdbx_strand_id
1 'polypeptide(L)'
;MASTLIQQTLGTPSQFALDLAQPGAIVNEGNLAVAEGQTLNLLAGTVINLGEINAPGGKITIAAVEREKVVRISQEGHLLSLDIPLPVTDDGAIGDLPVITPQILPELLTGGNLPHATRIVEEPDGTVLLTGNGGHVLNQGQLSNSSNHQGGEINVTGRLLENRGEITADGETGGSIGVETTHFLDTGVLSAIGSSGSGGAIAVNYTGRVIQTASALTSVNGSTSGGMIAFNGGADTMLTTSGSLEAKGEVGGKVHLFAQDIRLLAADIDASGNSGGGEILVGGDYQGKTRFPIPDSQFPIPKLLLLILVLP
;
A
#
# COMPACT_ATOMS: atom_id res chain seq x y z
N MET A 1 33.89 -15.62 -49.34
CA MET A 1 34.38 -14.83 -48.19
C MET A 1 33.82 -13.42 -48.31
N ALA A 2 32.79 -13.10 -47.54
CA ALA A 2 32.24 -11.76 -47.43
C ALA A 2 31.84 -11.56 -45.96
N SER A 3 32.51 -10.60 -45.34
CA SER A 3 32.19 -10.03 -44.04
C SER A 3 30.95 -9.14 -44.19
N THR A 4 29.96 -9.28 -43.32
CA THR A 4 28.90 -8.28 -43.16
C THR A 4 28.47 -8.19 -41.70
N LEU A 5 28.99 -7.14 -41.06
CA LEU A 5 28.36 -6.28 -40.06
C LEU A 5 26.98 -6.71 -39.53
N ILE A 6 26.88 -7.01 -38.23
CA ILE A 6 25.68 -6.69 -37.44
C ILE A 6 26.16 -5.93 -36.20
N GLN A 7 25.86 -4.64 -36.22
CA GLN A 7 26.12 -3.67 -35.17
C GLN A 7 24.84 -3.49 -34.36
N GLN A 8 24.95 -3.67 -33.04
CA GLN A 8 24.14 -3.12 -31.94
C GLN A 8 22.60 -3.03 -32.07
N THR A 9 21.93 -3.66 -31.11
CA THR A 9 21.00 -2.95 -30.19
C THR A 9 21.13 -3.53 -28.78
N LEU A 10 22.23 -3.24 -28.09
CA LEU A 10 22.25 -3.26 -26.61
C LEU A 10 21.64 -1.94 -26.12
N GLY A 11 20.33 -1.79 -26.32
CA GLY A 11 19.56 -0.84 -25.52
C GLY A 11 19.24 -1.53 -24.21
N THR A 12 19.71 -1.01 -23.08
CA THR A 12 19.07 -1.32 -21.80
C THR A 12 17.62 -0.89 -21.95
N PRO A 13 16.62 -1.80 -21.93
CA PRO A 13 15.23 -1.39 -22.05
C PRO A 13 14.92 -0.45 -20.88
N SER A 14 14.81 0.84 -21.15
CA SER A 14 14.48 1.88 -20.18
C SER A 14 12.98 2.17 -20.14
N GLN A 15 12.20 1.45 -20.95
CA GLN A 15 10.76 1.66 -21.11
C GLN A 15 10.05 0.32 -21.17
N PHE A 16 9.29 0.00 -20.12
CA PHE A 16 8.34 -1.10 -20.11
C PHE A 16 7.02 -0.60 -20.72
N ALA A 17 6.66 -1.07 -21.90
CA ALA A 17 5.35 -0.85 -22.47
C ALA A 17 4.41 -1.94 -21.93
N LEU A 18 3.58 -1.59 -20.95
CA LEU A 18 2.51 -2.46 -20.48
C LEU A 18 1.34 -2.36 -21.46
N ASP A 19 0.88 -3.49 -22.00
CA ASP A 19 -0.38 -3.53 -22.73
C ASP A 19 -1.54 -3.33 -21.73
N LEU A 20 -2.06 -2.10 -21.68
CA LEU A 20 -3.13 -1.70 -20.77
C LEU A 20 -4.49 -2.32 -21.15
N ALA A 21 -4.59 -3.06 -22.26
CA ALA A 21 -5.83 -3.73 -22.68
C ALA A 21 -6.15 -4.95 -21.81
N GLN A 22 -5.13 -5.70 -21.36
CA GLN A 22 -5.23 -6.82 -20.43
C GLN A 22 -4.06 -6.77 -19.44
N PRO A 23 -4.24 -6.11 -18.27
CA PRO A 23 -3.20 -6.05 -17.26
C PRO A 23 -2.84 -7.47 -16.81
N GLY A 24 -1.64 -7.95 -17.17
CA GLY A 24 -1.15 -9.26 -16.76
C GLY A 24 -0.97 -9.37 -15.25
N ALA A 25 -0.87 -10.59 -14.72
CA ALA A 25 -0.63 -10.83 -13.31
C ALA A 25 0.74 -11.47 -13.08
N ILE A 26 1.37 -11.11 -11.96
CA ILE A 26 2.54 -11.80 -11.43
C ILE A 26 2.09 -12.57 -10.20
N VAL A 27 2.29 -13.89 -10.20
CA VAL A 27 2.07 -14.74 -9.04
C VAL A 27 3.41 -15.38 -8.68
N ASN A 28 3.92 -15.10 -7.49
CA ASN A 28 5.09 -15.78 -6.93
C ASN A 28 4.65 -16.85 -5.93
N GLU A 29 4.93 -18.11 -6.21
CA GLU A 29 4.72 -19.23 -5.29
C GLU A 29 6.03 -19.85 -4.79
N GLY A 30 7.17 -19.36 -5.31
CA GLY A 30 8.51 -19.89 -5.02
C GLY A 30 9.39 -18.87 -4.30
N ASN A 31 10.71 -19.02 -4.46
CA ASN A 31 11.70 -18.09 -3.93
C ASN A 31 12.28 -17.22 -5.07
N LEU A 32 11.96 -15.93 -5.06
CA LEU A 32 12.53 -14.93 -5.96
C LEU A 32 13.61 -14.15 -5.22
N ALA A 33 14.87 -14.47 -5.48
CA ALA A 33 16.01 -13.82 -4.83
C ALA A 33 16.95 -13.14 -5.83
N VAL A 34 17.45 -11.95 -5.46
CA VAL A 34 18.58 -11.28 -6.14
C VAL A 34 19.79 -11.18 -5.23
N ALA A 35 20.96 -10.87 -5.80
CA ALA A 35 22.17 -10.69 -4.99
C ALA A 35 22.08 -9.44 -4.11
N GLU A 36 22.90 -9.39 -3.07
CA GLU A 36 22.95 -8.27 -2.12
C GLU A 36 23.16 -6.92 -2.84
N GLY A 37 22.39 -5.91 -2.41
CA GLY A 37 22.41 -4.57 -2.98
C GLY A 37 21.72 -4.41 -4.34
N GLN A 38 21.16 -5.49 -4.92
CA GLN A 38 20.47 -5.42 -6.21
C GLN A 38 19.00 -5.01 -6.08
N THR A 39 18.43 -4.57 -7.20
CA THR A 39 17.03 -4.15 -7.28
C THR A 39 16.17 -5.23 -7.92
N LEU A 40 15.02 -5.51 -7.30
CA LEU A 40 13.96 -6.34 -7.87
C LEU A 40 12.72 -5.47 -8.09
N ASN A 41 12.20 -5.46 -9.32
CA ASN A 41 11.00 -4.72 -9.67
C ASN A 41 9.92 -5.67 -10.21
N LEU A 42 8.73 -5.65 -9.61
CA LEU A 42 7.55 -6.37 -10.09
C LEU A 42 6.50 -5.36 -10.53
N LEU A 43 6.22 -5.30 -11.83
CA LEU A 43 5.22 -4.41 -12.42
C LEU A 43 4.18 -5.22 -13.17
N ALA A 44 2.93 -5.13 -12.74
CA ALA A 44 1.83 -5.89 -13.32
C ALA A 44 0.49 -5.18 -13.10
N GLY A 45 -0.59 -5.70 -13.68
CA GLY A 45 -1.93 -5.30 -13.29
C GLY A 45 -2.34 -5.81 -11.91
N THR A 46 -1.79 -6.96 -11.52
CA THR A 46 -1.98 -7.57 -10.20
C THR A 46 -0.71 -8.29 -9.80
N VAL A 47 -0.29 -8.13 -8.55
CA VAL A 47 0.86 -8.84 -7.99
C VAL A 47 0.41 -9.64 -6.77
N ILE A 48 0.63 -10.94 -6.79
CA ILE A 48 0.33 -11.86 -5.70
C ILE A 48 1.62 -12.54 -5.27
N ASN A 49 2.00 -12.39 -4.01
CA ASN A 49 3.11 -13.10 -3.40
C ASN A 49 2.58 -14.14 -2.41
N LEU A 50 2.73 -15.42 -2.75
CA LEU A 50 2.44 -16.58 -1.90
C LEU A 50 3.73 -17.23 -1.36
N GLY A 51 4.88 -16.97 -1.99
CA GLY A 51 6.19 -17.49 -1.60
C GLY A 51 7.09 -16.45 -0.93
N GLU A 52 8.38 -16.50 -1.25
CA GLU A 52 9.42 -15.62 -0.72
C GLU A 52 9.97 -14.71 -1.81
N ILE A 53 10.14 -13.43 -1.49
CA ILE A 53 10.82 -12.44 -2.32
C ILE A 53 11.95 -11.84 -1.48
N ASN A 54 13.19 -11.92 -1.97
CA ASN A 54 14.38 -11.51 -1.23
C ASN A 54 15.34 -10.64 -2.07
N ALA A 55 15.73 -9.47 -1.55
CA ALA A 55 16.70 -8.59 -2.22
C ALA A 55 17.64 -7.88 -1.23
N PRO A 56 18.45 -8.61 -0.44
CA PRO A 56 19.09 -8.08 0.78
C PRO A 56 19.85 -6.78 0.59
N GLY A 57 19.54 -5.75 1.40
CA GLY A 57 20.22 -4.45 1.38
C GLY A 57 20.06 -3.67 0.07
N GLY A 58 19.17 -4.14 -0.80
CA GLY A 58 18.92 -3.58 -2.12
C GLY A 58 17.64 -2.76 -2.15
N LYS A 59 16.88 -2.91 -3.24
CA LYS A 59 15.57 -2.25 -3.40
C LYS A 59 14.54 -3.23 -3.96
N ILE A 60 13.35 -3.25 -3.37
CA ILE A 60 12.21 -3.95 -3.94
C ILE A 60 11.13 -2.94 -4.30
N THR A 61 10.67 -2.98 -5.53
CA THR A 61 9.52 -2.17 -5.98
C THR A 61 8.43 -3.10 -6.50
N ILE A 62 7.25 -3.03 -5.91
CA ILE A 62 6.06 -3.72 -6.39
C ILE A 62 5.05 -2.66 -6.82
N ALA A 63 4.66 -2.66 -8.08
CA ALA A 63 3.68 -1.72 -8.62
C ALA A 63 2.57 -2.48 -9.35
N ALA A 64 1.35 -2.38 -8.83
CA ALA A 64 0.15 -2.84 -9.51
C ALA A 64 -0.54 -1.66 -10.20
N VAL A 65 -0.65 -1.69 -11.53
CA VAL A 65 -1.27 -0.62 -12.32
C VAL A 65 -2.72 -0.93 -12.68
N GLU A 66 -3.54 0.11 -12.73
CA GLU A 66 -4.93 0.01 -13.15
C GLU A 66 -5.07 0.02 -14.68
N ARG A 67 -6.24 -0.42 -15.15
CA ARG A 67 -6.71 -0.18 -16.51
C ARG A 67 -7.34 1.22 -16.56
N GLU A 68 -6.90 2.09 -17.46
CA GLU A 68 -7.68 3.28 -17.80
C GLU A 68 -8.72 2.96 -18.88
N LYS A 69 -10.01 3.10 -18.56
CA LYS A 69 -11.07 3.57 -19.47
C LYS A 69 -12.38 3.77 -18.71
N VAL A 70 -12.65 5.00 -18.27
CA VAL A 70 -14.02 5.48 -18.01
C VAL A 70 -14.15 6.94 -18.42
N VAL A 71 -15.19 7.23 -19.22
CA VAL A 71 -15.59 8.58 -19.60
C VAL A 71 -16.43 9.17 -18.48
N ARG A 72 -15.97 10.27 -17.88
CA ARG A 72 -16.72 11.05 -16.88
C ARG A 72 -17.75 11.94 -17.58
N ILE A 73 -19.02 11.79 -17.24
CA ILE A 73 -20.05 12.81 -17.52
C ILE A 73 -20.50 13.37 -16.16
N SER A 74 -20.04 14.57 -15.82
CA SER A 74 -20.51 15.35 -14.68
C SER A 74 -21.60 16.32 -15.13
N GLN A 75 -22.78 16.30 -14.51
CA GLN A 75 -23.75 17.38 -14.65
C GLN A 75 -23.57 18.36 -13.48
N GLU A 76 -23.60 19.66 -13.78
CA GLU A 76 -23.49 20.73 -12.76
C GLU A 76 -24.56 20.56 -11.67
N GLY A 77 -24.13 20.42 -10.41
CA GLY A 77 -24.97 20.62 -9.23
C GLY A 77 -25.24 19.42 -8.31
N HIS A 78 -24.62 18.25 -8.48
CA HIS A 78 -24.83 17.09 -7.58
C HIS A 78 -23.50 16.48 -7.10
N LEU A 79 -23.38 16.18 -5.79
CA LEU A 79 -22.15 15.70 -5.11
C LEU A 79 -21.97 14.18 -5.15
N LEU A 80 -22.72 13.45 -5.97
CA LEU A 80 -22.62 11.99 -6.08
C LEU A 80 -22.66 11.59 -7.55
N SER A 81 -21.56 11.02 -8.07
CA SER A 81 -21.58 10.30 -9.35
C SER A 81 -21.83 8.82 -9.09
N LEU A 82 -22.87 8.28 -9.71
CA LEU A 82 -23.17 6.85 -9.68
C LEU A 82 -22.68 6.21 -10.98
N ASP A 83 -21.76 5.25 -10.87
CA ASP A 83 -21.28 4.46 -12.00
C ASP A 83 -22.31 3.36 -12.31
N ILE A 84 -22.96 3.44 -13.47
CA ILE A 84 -23.88 2.41 -13.95
C ILE A 84 -23.31 1.82 -15.25
N PRO A 85 -22.81 0.57 -15.24
CA PRO A 85 -22.51 -0.11 -16.49
C PRO A 85 -23.81 -0.33 -17.26
N LEU A 86 -23.92 0.31 -18.43
CA LEU A 86 -25.02 0.08 -19.35
C LEU A 86 -24.70 -1.21 -20.13
N PRO A 87 -25.59 -2.23 -20.13
CA PRO A 87 -25.43 -3.36 -21.03
C PRO A 87 -25.65 -2.87 -22.46
N VAL A 88 -24.56 -2.78 -23.23
CA VAL A 88 -24.63 -2.51 -24.67
C VAL A 88 -24.60 -3.87 -25.37
N THR A 89 -25.65 -4.18 -26.12
CA THR A 89 -25.66 -5.36 -27.00
C THR A 89 -24.71 -5.13 -28.17
N ASP A 90 -24.20 -6.21 -28.81
CA ASP A 90 -23.19 -6.13 -29.88
C ASP A 90 -23.59 -5.23 -31.07
N ASP A 91 -24.89 -4.95 -31.23
CA ASP A 91 -25.44 -4.04 -32.24
C ASP A 91 -25.52 -2.57 -31.80
N GLY A 92 -24.94 -2.21 -30.64
CA GLY A 92 -24.92 -0.84 -30.12
C GLY A 92 -26.24 -0.38 -29.49
N ALA A 93 -27.21 -1.28 -29.30
CA ALA A 93 -28.47 -0.99 -28.62
C ALA A 93 -28.35 -1.19 -27.10
N ILE A 94 -28.97 -0.31 -26.33
CA ILE A 94 -29.04 -0.38 -24.86
C ILE A 94 -29.98 -1.55 -24.50
N GLY A 95 -29.44 -2.59 -23.86
CA GLY A 95 -30.21 -3.71 -23.32
C GLY A 95 -31.07 -3.32 -22.12
N ASP A 96 -31.93 -4.24 -21.68
CA ASP A 96 -32.83 -4.03 -20.53
C ASP A 96 -32.03 -3.53 -19.30
N LEU A 97 -32.46 -2.41 -18.72
CA LEU A 97 -31.75 -1.79 -17.60
C LEU A 97 -31.89 -2.67 -16.35
N PRO A 98 -30.80 -2.89 -15.58
CA PRO A 98 -30.89 -3.65 -14.34
C PRO A 98 -31.83 -2.95 -13.35
N VAL A 99 -32.83 -3.67 -12.86
CA VAL A 99 -33.77 -3.17 -11.84
C VAL A 99 -33.00 -2.98 -10.53
N ILE A 100 -32.76 -1.73 -10.15
CA ILE A 100 -32.16 -1.39 -8.84
C ILE A 100 -33.24 -1.60 -7.78
N THR A 101 -33.15 -2.69 -7.02
CA THR A 101 -34.04 -2.94 -5.89
C THR A 101 -33.46 -2.33 -4.60
N PRO A 102 -34.29 -1.95 -3.60
CA PRO A 102 -33.85 -1.32 -2.36
C PRO A 102 -32.83 -2.13 -1.53
N GLN A 103 -32.62 -3.41 -1.84
CA GLN A 103 -31.65 -4.29 -1.19
C GLN A 103 -30.22 -4.14 -1.73
N ILE A 104 -30.04 -3.67 -2.97
CA ILE A 104 -28.73 -3.53 -3.62
C ILE A 104 -28.12 -2.14 -3.33
N LEU A 105 -28.95 -1.19 -2.89
CA LEU A 105 -28.53 0.19 -2.66
C LEU A 105 -27.60 0.36 -1.44
N PRO A 106 -27.82 -0.31 -0.29
CA PRO A 106 -26.86 -0.31 0.81
C PRO A 106 -25.50 -0.87 0.38
N GLU A 107 -25.48 -1.94 -0.42
CA GLU A 107 -24.24 -2.51 -0.95
C GLU A 107 -23.50 -1.50 -1.83
N LEU A 108 -24.17 -0.83 -2.76
CA LEU A 108 -23.57 0.22 -3.59
C LEU A 108 -23.08 1.45 -2.79
N LEU A 109 -23.68 1.73 -1.63
CA LEU A 109 -23.30 2.84 -0.73
C LEU A 109 -22.21 2.47 0.28
N THR A 110 -22.05 1.18 0.61
CA THR A 110 -21.02 0.68 1.54
C THR A 110 -19.77 0.16 0.83
N GLY A 111 -19.71 0.24 -0.50
CA GLY A 111 -18.61 -0.25 -1.32
C GLY A 111 -18.77 -1.69 -1.84
N GLY A 112 -19.89 -2.34 -1.52
CA GLY A 112 -20.34 -3.62 -2.08
C GLY A 112 -19.28 -4.72 -2.05
N ASN A 113 -19.48 -5.74 -2.89
CA ASN A 113 -18.41 -6.68 -3.22
C ASN A 113 -17.37 -5.92 -4.04
N LEU A 114 -16.39 -5.31 -3.35
CA LEU A 114 -15.27 -4.60 -3.95
C LEU A 114 -14.72 -5.47 -5.10
N PRO A 115 -14.51 -4.94 -6.32
CA PRO A 115 -13.98 -5.74 -7.42
C PRO A 115 -12.55 -6.18 -7.08
N HIS A 116 -12.46 -7.36 -6.48
CA HIS A 116 -11.26 -8.17 -6.33
C HIS A 116 -11.02 -8.92 -7.65
N ALA A 117 -9.84 -9.52 -7.81
CA ALA A 117 -9.67 -10.57 -8.82
C ALA A 117 -10.72 -11.66 -8.55
N THR A 118 -11.76 -11.75 -9.38
CA THR A 118 -12.92 -12.62 -9.14
C THR A 118 -12.64 -14.07 -9.52
N ARG A 119 -11.60 -14.33 -10.32
CA ARG A 119 -11.20 -15.66 -10.74
C ARG A 119 -9.76 -15.67 -11.23
N ILE A 120 -9.01 -16.70 -10.85
CA ILE A 120 -7.78 -17.14 -11.51
C ILE A 120 -8.23 -18.26 -12.46
N VAL A 121 -8.05 -18.08 -13.77
CA VAL A 121 -8.28 -19.13 -14.77
C VAL A 121 -6.92 -19.50 -15.36
N GLU A 122 -6.50 -20.74 -15.14
CA GLU A 122 -5.37 -21.33 -15.86
C GLU A 122 -5.89 -21.80 -17.23
N GLU A 123 -5.44 -21.13 -18.29
CA GLU A 123 -5.76 -21.52 -19.66
C GLU A 123 -4.92 -22.75 -20.06
N PRO A 124 -5.38 -23.55 -21.04
CA PRO A 124 -4.66 -24.75 -21.49
C PRO A 124 -3.25 -24.51 -22.06
N ASP A 125 -2.89 -23.25 -22.33
CA ASP A 125 -1.56 -22.83 -22.77
C ASP A 125 -0.64 -22.39 -21.62
N GLY A 126 -1.10 -22.51 -20.37
CA GLY A 126 -0.38 -22.12 -19.16
C GLY A 126 -0.44 -20.62 -18.85
N THR A 127 -1.24 -19.84 -19.59
CA THR A 127 -1.48 -18.43 -19.25
C THR A 127 -2.51 -18.32 -18.12
N VAL A 128 -2.24 -17.40 -17.19
CA VAL A 128 -3.11 -17.17 -16.03
C VAL A 128 -3.94 -15.91 -16.29
N LEU A 129 -5.23 -16.07 -16.52
CA LEU A 129 -6.18 -14.98 -16.75
C LEU A 129 -6.85 -14.59 -15.43
N LEU A 130 -6.65 -13.34 -15.01
CA LEU A 130 -7.33 -12.73 -13.87
C LEU A 130 -8.46 -11.83 -14.35
N THR A 131 -9.71 -12.15 -13.98
CA THR A 131 -10.86 -11.28 -14.24
C THR A 131 -11.06 -10.32 -13.08
N GLY A 132 -10.64 -9.06 -13.21
CA GLY A 132 -10.79 -8.03 -12.18
C GLY A 132 -10.25 -6.67 -12.59
N ASN A 133 -10.60 -5.61 -11.85
CA ASN A 133 -9.98 -4.29 -12.01
C ASN A 133 -8.55 -4.35 -11.45
N GLY A 134 -7.54 -4.04 -12.27
CA GLY A 134 -6.13 -4.02 -11.87
C GLY A 134 -5.83 -3.09 -10.68
N GLY A 135 -4.56 -3.01 -10.31
CA GLY A 135 -4.10 -2.26 -9.14
C GLY A 135 -4.18 -3.03 -7.82
N HIS A 136 -4.19 -4.37 -7.84
CA HIS A 136 -4.20 -5.16 -6.61
C HIS A 136 -2.81 -5.74 -6.30
N VAL A 137 -2.36 -5.55 -5.06
CA VAL A 137 -1.20 -6.23 -4.51
C VAL A 137 -1.65 -7.07 -3.31
N LEU A 138 -1.35 -8.36 -3.32
CA LEU A 138 -1.63 -9.29 -2.23
C LEU A 138 -0.33 -9.95 -1.77
N ASN A 139 0.07 -9.69 -0.53
CA ASN A 139 1.17 -10.39 0.12
C ASN A 139 0.62 -11.38 1.15
N GLN A 140 0.75 -12.68 0.89
CA GLN A 140 0.45 -13.75 1.84
C GLN A 140 1.71 -14.51 2.30
N GLY A 141 2.82 -14.36 1.58
CA GLY A 141 4.13 -14.92 1.93
C GLY A 141 5.06 -13.89 2.59
N GLN A 142 6.35 -13.96 2.25
CA GLN A 142 7.37 -13.02 2.74
C GLN A 142 7.91 -12.12 1.63
N LEU A 143 8.01 -10.83 1.95
CA LEU A 143 8.67 -9.80 1.14
C LEU A 143 9.80 -9.20 1.98
N SER A 144 11.03 -9.69 1.79
CA SER A 144 12.18 -9.32 2.61
C SER A 144 13.24 -8.56 1.83
N ASN A 145 13.60 -7.40 2.34
CA ASN A 145 14.79 -6.65 1.97
C ASN A 145 15.65 -6.40 3.22
N SER A 146 15.70 -7.41 4.09
CA SER A 146 16.49 -7.35 5.31
C SER A 146 17.97 -7.58 5.01
N SER A 147 18.86 -6.96 5.77
CA SER A 147 20.31 -7.12 5.62
C SER A 147 21.01 -7.23 6.98
N ASN A 148 22.29 -7.61 6.96
CA ASN A 148 23.17 -7.62 8.14
C ASN A 148 23.86 -6.26 8.39
N HIS A 149 23.44 -5.20 7.68
CA HIS A 149 23.92 -3.83 7.86
C HIS A 149 22.71 -2.90 7.92
N GLN A 150 22.52 -2.05 6.91
CA GLN A 150 21.34 -1.21 6.76
C GLN A 150 20.24 -2.01 6.04
N GLY A 151 19.06 -2.16 6.65
CA GLY A 151 17.90 -2.73 5.96
C GLY A 151 17.60 -1.95 4.67
N GLY A 152 17.14 -2.63 3.63
CA GLY A 152 16.93 -2.01 2.32
C GLY A 152 15.60 -1.25 2.18
N GLU A 153 15.31 -0.82 0.96
CA GLU A 153 14.09 -0.07 0.63
C GLU A 153 13.04 -1.00 -0.01
N ILE A 154 11.80 -0.98 0.48
CA ILE A 154 10.66 -1.67 -0.11
C ILE A 154 9.60 -0.62 -0.45
N ASN A 155 9.21 -0.53 -1.72
CA ASN A 155 8.08 0.30 -2.16
C ASN A 155 6.97 -0.58 -2.71
N VAL A 156 5.75 -0.38 -2.22
CA VAL A 156 4.57 -1.11 -2.67
C VAL A 156 3.49 -0.11 -3.09
N THR A 157 3.15 -0.13 -4.37
CA THR A 157 2.16 0.78 -4.96
C THR A 157 1.02 -0.02 -5.58
N GLY A 158 -0.22 0.35 -5.28
CA GLY A 158 -1.41 -0.25 -5.89
C GLY A 158 -2.70 0.33 -5.34
N ARG A 159 -3.81 0.25 -6.08
CA ARG A 159 -5.14 0.69 -5.63
C ARG A 159 -5.61 0.00 -4.35
N LEU A 160 -5.45 -1.31 -4.27
CA LEU A 160 -5.73 -2.12 -3.10
C LEU A 160 -4.45 -2.88 -2.74
N LEU A 161 -4.03 -2.76 -1.49
CA LEU A 161 -2.99 -3.59 -0.90
C LEU A 161 -3.60 -4.45 0.20
N GLU A 162 -3.31 -5.75 0.16
CA GLU A 162 -3.61 -6.68 1.24
C GLU A 162 -2.29 -7.28 1.75
N ASN A 163 -1.88 -6.93 2.97
CA ASN A 163 -0.76 -7.58 3.65
C ASN A 163 -1.29 -8.58 4.68
N ARG A 164 -1.15 -9.86 4.38
CA ARG A 164 -1.50 -10.98 5.28
C ARG A 164 -0.29 -11.79 5.73
N GLY A 165 0.86 -11.58 5.09
CA GLY A 165 2.14 -12.19 5.43
C GLY A 165 3.09 -11.18 6.09
N GLU A 166 4.34 -11.17 5.66
CA GLU A 166 5.40 -10.34 6.24
C GLU A 166 6.05 -9.44 5.17
N ILE A 167 6.28 -8.18 5.51
CA ILE A 167 7.10 -7.23 4.75
C ILE A 167 8.19 -6.71 5.67
N THR A 168 9.45 -7.06 5.40
CA THR A 168 10.57 -6.83 6.32
C THR A 168 11.74 -6.12 5.64
N ALA A 169 12.19 -5.02 6.23
CA ALA A 169 13.35 -4.24 5.83
C ALA A 169 14.29 -4.09 7.05
N ASP A 170 14.51 -5.17 7.79
CA ASP A 170 15.26 -5.16 9.04
C ASP A 170 16.78 -5.09 8.79
N GLY A 171 17.52 -4.59 9.79
CA GLY A 171 18.99 -4.63 9.76
C GLY A 171 19.61 -4.25 11.09
N GLU A 172 20.93 -4.08 11.12
CA GLU A 172 21.63 -3.41 12.23
C GLU A 172 21.02 -2.02 12.46
N THR A 173 20.83 -1.27 11.37
CA THR A 173 19.94 -0.10 11.31
C THR A 173 18.76 -0.43 10.39
N GLY A 174 17.54 -0.14 10.84
CA GLY A 174 16.33 -0.51 10.10
C GLY A 174 16.18 0.25 8.79
N GLY A 175 15.65 -0.41 7.76
CA GLY A 175 15.44 0.09 6.41
C GLY A 175 14.18 0.93 6.24
N SER A 176 13.62 0.95 5.03
CA SER A 176 12.41 1.70 4.72
C SER A 176 11.36 0.87 4.01
N ILE A 177 10.11 1.01 4.44
CA ILE A 177 8.93 0.46 3.79
C ILE A 177 8.00 1.62 3.43
N GLY A 178 7.84 1.87 2.14
CA GLY A 178 6.89 2.82 1.57
C GLY A 178 5.69 2.09 0.97
N VAL A 179 4.49 2.48 1.38
CA VAL A 179 3.23 2.00 0.79
C VAL A 179 2.50 3.20 0.19
N GLU A 180 2.10 3.09 -1.07
CA GLU A 180 1.28 4.08 -1.76
C GLU A 180 0.02 3.39 -2.29
N THR A 181 -1.14 3.69 -1.69
CA THR A 181 -2.36 2.95 -2.02
C THR A 181 -3.64 3.75 -1.88
N THR A 182 -4.73 3.31 -2.50
CA THR A 182 -6.06 3.85 -2.15
C THR A 182 -6.59 3.17 -0.90
N HIS A 183 -6.48 1.84 -0.82
CA HIS A 183 -6.98 1.06 0.29
C HIS A 183 -5.95 0.06 0.78
N PHE A 184 -5.77 -0.02 2.10
CA PHE A 184 -4.86 -0.98 2.72
C PHE A 184 -5.60 -1.83 3.74
N LEU A 185 -5.57 -3.15 3.55
CA LEU A 185 -5.91 -4.12 4.59
C LEU A 185 -4.63 -4.76 5.09
N ASP A 186 -4.35 -4.62 6.37
CA ASP A 186 -3.16 -5.19 7.00
C ASP A 186 -3.56 -6.07 8.18
N THR A 187 -3.19 -7.34 8.06
CA THR A 187 -3.36 -8.36 9.09
C THR A 187 -2.04 -9.05 9.43
N GLY A 188 -0.95 -8.62 8.79
CA GLY A 188 0.37 -9.25 8.86
C GLY A 188 1.40 -8.40 9.57
N VAL A 189 2.65 -8.52 9.16
CA VAL A 189 3.79 -7.81 9.75
C VAL A 189 4.37 -6.81 8.76
N LEU A 190 4.62 -5.59 9.23
CA LEU A 190 5.50 -4.60 8.60
C LEU A 190 6.66 -4.34 9.57
N SER A 191 7.90 -4.63 9.18
CA SER A 191 9.06 -4.52 10.05
C SER A 191 10.20 -3.77 9.40
N ALA A 192 10.75 -2.78 10.09
CA ALA A 192 12.00 -2.11 9.73
C ALA A 192 12.82 -1.88 11.02
N ILE A 193 13.09 -2.96 11.74
CA ILE A 193 13.77 -2.96 13.04
C ILE A 193 15.27 -2.75 12.86
N GLY A 194 15.86 -1.94 13.75
CA GLY A 194 17.30 -1.77 13.91
C GLY A 194 17.82 -2.56 15.11
N SER A 195 18.44 -3.72 14.87
CA SER A 195 18.86 -4.63 15.94
C SER A 195 20.01 -4.12 16.81
N SER A 196 20.87 -3.26 16.26
CA SER A 196 22.06 -2.70 16.94
C SER A 196 22.22 -1.19 16.74
N GLY A 197 21.30 -0.56 16.01
CA GLY A 197 21.22 0.86 15.75
C GLY A 197 19.80 1.39 15.88
N SER A 198 19.49 2.42 15.11
CA SER A 198 18.17 3.04 15.09
C SER A 198 17.18 2.19 14.30
N GLY A 199 15.90 2.25 14.68
CA GLY A 199 14.81 1.74 13.87
C GLY A 199 14.68 2.51 12.55
N GLY A 200 14.07 1.85 11.57
CA GLY A 200 13.85 2.35 10.23
C GLY A 200 12.59 3.21 10.09
N ALA A 201 12.06 3.27 8.88
CA ALA A 201 10.86 4.04 8.58
C ALA A 201 9.80 3.21 7.85
N ILE A 202 8.57 3.26 8.32
CA ILE A 202 7.40 2.69 7.65
C ILE A 202 6.42 3.82 7.38
N ALA A 203 6.14 4.10 6.11
CA ALA A 203 5.25 5.16 5.69
C ALA A 203 4.16 4.60 4.76
N VAL A 204 2.90 4.78 5.14
CA VAL A 204 1.72 4.40 4.38
C VAL A 204 1.00 5.67 3.93
N ASN A 205 1.11 6.00 2.66
CA ASN A 205 0.38 7.10 2.03
C ASN A 205 -0.89 6.55 1.40
N TYR A 206 -2.05 7.07 1.82
CA TYR A 206 -3.32 6.55 1.36
C TYR A 206 -4.39 7.61 1.11
N THR A 207 -5.27 7.33 0.14
CA THR A 207 -6.34 8.25 -0.30
C THR A 207 -7.75 7.73 -0.03
N GLY A 208 -7.88 6.50 0.47
CA GLY A 208 -9.15 5.88 0.87
C GLY A 208 -9.10 5.39 2.31
N ARG A 209 -9.07 4.07 2.51
CA ARG A 209 -9.19 3.46 3.84
C ARG A 209 -8.03 2.56 4.19
N VAL A 210 -7.59 2.62 5.44
CA VAL A 210 -6.67 1.66 6.05
C VAL A 210 -7.40 0.91 7.15
N ILE A 211 -7.31 -0.41 7.14
CA ILE A 211 -7.83 -1.29 8.18
C ILE A 211 -6.68 -2.18 8.66
N GLN A 212 -6.28 -2.00 9.92
CA GLN A 212 -5.38 -2.90 10.63
C GLN A 212 -6.18 -3.75 11.63
N THR A 213 -6.03 -5.06 11.54
CA THR A 213 -6.66 -5.99 12.48
C THR A 213 -5.81 -6.19 13.74
N ALA A 214 -6.34 -6.91 14.72
CA ALA A 214 -5.62 -7.18 15.97
C ALA A 214 -4.34 -8.04 15.79
N SER A 215 -4.18 -8.73 14.67
CA SER A 215 -2.96 -9.48 14.35
C SER A 215 -1.90 -8.62 13.66
N ALA A 216 -2.24 -7.40 13.22
CA ALA A 216 -1.30 -6.54 12.52
C ALA A 216 -0.22 -6.01 13.48
N LEU A 217 1.04 -6.15 13.07
CA LEU A 217 2.20 -5.59 13.76
C LEU A 217 2.95 -4.67 12.81
N THR A 218 3.12 -3.40 13.19
CA THR A 218 4.00 -2.45 12.52
C THR A 218 5.11 -2.07 13.48
N SER A 219 6.35 -2.50 13.22
CA SER A 219 7.48 -2.30 14.12
C SER A 219 8.66 -1.60 13.44
N VAL A 220 9.12 -0.53 14.09
CA VAL A 220 10.35 0.20 13.77
C VAL A 220 11.19 0.35 15.04
N ASN A 221 11.18 -0.68 15.90
CA ASN A 221 11.99 -0.67 17.11
C ASN A 221 13.48 -0.52 16.74
N GLY A 222 14.22 0.21 17.57
CA GLY A 222 15.67 0.33 17.44
C GLY A 222 16.35 0.19 18.78
N SER A 223 17.51 -0.46 18.81
CA SER A 223 18.30 -0.59 20.04
C SER A 223 18.81 0.76 20.59
N THR A 224 18.97 1.79 19.75
CA THR A 224 19.43 3.13 20.18
C THR A 224 18.33 4.19 20.11
N SER A 225 17.51 4.16 19.07
CA SER A 225 16.36 5.03 18.91
C SER A 225 15.27 4.29 18.16
N GLY A 226 14.02 4.43 18.59
CA GLY A 226 12.89 4.03 17.77
C GLY A 226 12.88 4.78 16.44
N GLY A 227 12.35 4.14 15.42
CA GLY A 227 12.19 4.68 14.08
C GLY A 227 10.92 5.51 13.90
N MET A 228 10.41 5.58 12.67
CA MET A 228 9.20 6.32 12.33
C MET A 228 8.12 5.42 11.71
N ILE A 229 6.92 5.46 12.28
CA ILE A 229 5.70 4.93 11.68
C ILE A 229 4.84 6.12 11.26
N ALA A 230 4.40 6.15 10.01
CA ALA A 230 3.52 7.19 9.50
C ALA A 230 2.40 6.60 8.65
N PHE A 231 1.15 6.86 9.03
CA PHE A 231 -0.03 6.64 8.21
C PHE A 231 -0.54 8.01 7.76
N ASN A 232 -0.32 8.36 6.49
CA ASN A 232 -0.59 9.67 5.93
C ASN A 232 -1.87 9.65 5.07
N GLY A 233 -3.00 9.94 5.71
CA GLY A 233 -4.30 10.16 5.07
C GLY A 233 -4.67 11.64 5.03
N GLY A 234 -5.28 12.07 3.93
CA GLY A 234 -5.79 13.43 3.72
C GLY A 234 -7.30 13.58 4.01
N ALA A 235 -7.95 14.48 3.28
CA ALA A 235 -9.41 14.57 3.28
C ALA A 235 -10.06 13.27 2.78
N ASP A 236 -11.25 12.95 3.28
CA ASP A 236 -12.06 11.77 2.92
C ASP A 236 -11.39 10.41 3.22
N THR A 237 -10.33 10.41 4.01
CA THR A 237 -9.61 9.19 4.41
C THR A 237 -10.03 8.65 5.77
N MET A 238 -9.96 7.33 5.93
CA MET A 238 -10.26 6.65 7.20
C MET A 238 -9.14 5.69 7.59
N LEU A 239 -8.67 5.80 8.84
CA LEU A 239 -7.78 4.83 9.47
C LEU A 239 -8.52 4.11 10.60
N THR A 240 -8.69 2.80 10.48
CA THR A 240 -9.15 1.95 11.58
C THR A 240 -8.01 1.00 11.95
N THR A 241 -7.55 1.03 13.20
CA THR A 241 -6.53 0.09 13.67
C THR A 241 -6.92 -0.55 14.99
N SER A 242 -6.70 -1.85 15.07
CA SER A 242 -6.67 -2.65 16.31
C SER A 242 -5.28 -3.27 16.51
N GLY A 243 -4.31 -2.93 15.65
CA GLY A 243 -2.98 -3.55 15.61
C GLY A 243 -2.04 -2.96 16.66
N SER A 244 -0.81 -3.48 16.64
CA SER A 244 0.30 -2.99 17.47
C SER A 244 1.26 -2.15 16.61
N LEU A 245 1.52 -0.92 17.04
CA LEU A 245 2.44 0.02 16.40
C LEU A 245 3.59 0.33 17.36
N GLU A 246 4.78 -0.16 17.04
CA GLU A 246 5.93 -0.12 17.94
C GLU A 246 7.08 0.70 17.36
N ALA A 247 7.49 1.73 18.08
CA ALA A 247 8.64 2.58 17.78
C ALA A 247 9.49 2.76 19.04
N LYS A 248 9.87 1.64 19.70
CA LYS A 248 10.63 1.64 20.95
C LYS A 248 12.12 1.80 20.71
N GLY A 249 12.84 2.34 21.70
CA GLY A 249 14.30 2.32 21.73
C GLY A 249 14.90 2.89 23.02
N GLU A 250 16.21 3.17 23.06
CA GLU A 250 16.77 3.94 24.19
C GLU A 250 16.15 5.34 24.24
N VAL A 251 15.94 5.95 23.08
CA VAL A 251 14.98 7.05 22.90
C VAL A 251 13.81 6.54 22.06
N GLY A 252 12.59 6.78 22.50
CA GLY A 252 11.39 6.41 21.75
C GLY A 252 11.29 7.12 20.40
N GLY A 253 10.72 6.45 19.41
CA GLY A 253 10.56 6.90 18.04
C GLY A 253 9.30 7.74 17.81
N LYS A 254 8.83 7.79 16.57
CA LYS A 254 7.66 8.58 16.16
C LYS A 254 6.57 7.70 15.60
N VAL A 255 5.34 7.92 16.04
CA VAL A 255 4.14 7.30 15.45
C VAL A 255 3.14 8.38 15.08
N HIS A 256 2.93 8.57 13.78
CA HIS A 256 2.07 9.61 13.22
C HIS A 256 0.90 8.96 12.48
N LEU A 257 -0.32 9.18 12.97
CA LEU A 257 -1.56 8.63 12.42
C LEU A 257 -2.43 9.78 11.94
N PHE A 258 -2.51 9.98 10.63
CA PHE A 258 -3.26 11.06 10.02
C PHE A 258 -4.36 10.50 9.13
N ALA A 259 -5.57 11.01 9.32
CA ALA A 259 -6.76 10.71 8.52
C ALA A 259 -7.86 11.74 8.84
N GLN A 260 -8.92 11.79 8.05
CA GLN A 260 -10.12 12.54 8.42
C GLN A 260 -10.92 11.84 9.53
N ASP A 261 -11.07 10.52 9.45
CA ASP A 261 -11.67 9.67 10.50
C ASP A 261 -10.64 8.65 11.01
N ILE A 262 -10.34 8.69 12.31
CA ILE A 262 -9.43 7.75 12.97
C ILE A 262 -10.17 6.96 14.04
N ARG A 263 -10.08 5.63 13.96
CA ARG A 263 -10.69 4.68 14.88
C ARG A 263 -9.62 3.79 15.48
N LEU A 264 -9.29 4.03 16.74
CA LEU A 264 -8.39 3.17 17.52
C LEU A 264 -9.24 2.20 18.34
N LEU A 265 -9.27 0.94 17.92
CA LEU A 265 -10.10 -0.11 18.51
C LEU A 265 -9.21 -1.06 19.30
N ALA A 266 -8.93 -0.69 20.55
CA ALA A 266 -7.96 -1.41 21.40
C ALA A 266 -6.58 -1.58 20.74
N ALA A 267 -6.17 -0.60 19.91
CA ALA A 267 -4.84 -0.55 19.35
C ALA A 267 -3.79 -0.32 20.44
N ASP A 268 -2.61 -0.93 20.26
CA ASP A 268 -1.43 -0.70 21.09
C ASP A 268 -0.47 0.20 20.31
N ILE A 269 -0.09 1.34 20.89
CA ILE A 269 0.84 2.28 20.26
C ILE A 269 1.93 2.60 21.28
N ASP A 270 3.14 2.09 21.02
CA ASP A 270 4.26 2.14 21.95
C ASP A 270 5.45 2.85 21.31
N ALA A 271 5.68 4.09 21.74
CA ALA A 271 6.85 4.89 21.41
C ALA A 271 7.70 5.14 22.67
N SER A 272 7.76 4.17 23.59
CA SER A 272 8.52 4.32 24.84
C SER A 272 10.03 4.25 24.60
N GLY A 273 10.79 4.81 25.54
CA GLY A 273 12.23 4.58 25.62
C GLY A 273 12.82 4.81 26.99
N ASN A 274 13.92 4.11 27.29
CA ASN A 274 14.56 4.07 28.61
C ASN A 274 15.18 5.40 29.03
N SER A 275 15.79 6.09 28.06
CA SER A 275 16.51 7.35 28.22
C SER A 275 15.69 8.57 27.74
N GLY A 276 14.54 8.33 27.12
CA GLY A 276 13.56 9.34 26.73
C GLY A 276 12.41 8.73 25.92
N GLY A 277 11.19 9.21 26.13
CA GLY A 277 10.04 8.77 25.33
C GLY A 277 10.02 9.35 23.92
N GLY A 278 9.12 8.82 23.10
CA GLY A 278 8.89 9.23 21.73
C GLY A 278 7.70 10.19 21.54
N GLU A 279 7.30 10.34 20.29
CA GLU A 279 6.20 11.21 19.88
C GLU A 279 5.08 10.40 19.23
N ILE A 280 3.86 10.56 19.73
CA ILE A 280 2.66 10.02 19.09
C ILE A 280 1.77 11.19 18.69
N LEU A 281 1.43 11.28 17.40
CA LEU A 281 0.48 12.23 16.85
C LEU A 281 -0.68 11.47 16.20
N VAL A 282 -1.91 11.85 16.55
CA VAL A 282 -3.14 11.26 15.99
C VAL A 282 -4.04 12.38 15.51
N GLY A 283 -4.54 12.27 14.28
CA GLY A 283 -5.41 13.23 13.61
C GLY A 283 -4.64 14.15 12.67
N GLY A 284 -3.90 15.11 13.23
CA GLY A 284 -3.07 16.06 12.48
C GLY A 284 -1.92 16.62 13.32
N ASP A 285 -1.12 17.50 12.73
CA ASP A 285 -0.01 18.17 13.42
C ASP A 285 -0.50 19.21 14.46
N TYR A 286 0.44 19.84 15.18
CA TYR A 286 0.14 20.83 16.21
C TYR A 286 -0.80 21.94 15.67
N GLN A 287 -2.01 22.00 16.24
CA GLN A 287 -3.10 22.92 15.86
C GLN A 287 -3.79 22.62 14.51
N GLY A 288 -3.62 21.44 13.92
CA GLY A 288 -4.24 21.06 12.64
C GLY A 288 -3.75 21.91 11.46
N LYS A 289 -2.47 22.27 11.50
CA LYS A 289 -1.75 23.11 10.54
C LYS A 289 -1.11 22.34 9.40
N THR A 290 -1.43 21.06 9.19
CA THR A 290 -0.94 20.27 8.06
C THR A 290 -1.28 21.00 6.76
N ARG A 291 -0.29 21.77 6.27
CA ARG A 291 -0.26 22.40 4.96
C ARG A 291 0.13 21.31 3.98
N PHE A 292 -0.84 20.54 3.52
CA PHE A 292 -0.76 20.00 2.18
C PHE A 292 -1.32 21.04 1.21
N PRO A 293 -0.76 21.20 -0.01
CA PRO A 293 -1.30 22.13 -1.00
C PRO A 293 -2.64 21.57 -1.51
N ILE A 294 -3.70 21.84 -0.77
CA ILE A 294 -5.07 21.73 -1.25
C ILE A 294 -5.39 23.09 -1.91
N PRO A 295 -5.76 23.15 -3.20
CA PRO A 295 -6.36 24.35 -3.77
C PRO A 295 -7.60 24.71 -2.94
N ASP A 296 -7.67 25.98 -2.53
CA ASP A 296 -8.69 26.55 -1.64
C ASP A 296 -10.11 25.95 -1.79
N SER A 297 -10.61 25.30 -0.74
CA SER A 297 -12.03 25.39 -0.37
C SER A 297 -12.29 24.87 1.06
N GLN A 298 -12.35 25.82 1.99
CA GLN A 298 -13.21 25.87 3.18
C GLN A 298 -13.93 24.58 3.62
N PHE A 299 -13.26 23.71 4.38
CA PHE A 299 -13.91 22.90 5.41
C PHE A 299 -12.98 22.74 6.62
N PRO A 300 -13.39 23.12 7.84
CA PRO A 300 -12.58 22.94 9.03
C PRO A 300 -12.48 21.45 9.38
N ILE A 301 -11.26 20.92 9.42
CA ILE A 301 -10.96 19.57 9.93
C ILE A 301 -11.31 19.54 11.43
N PRO A 302 -12.04 18.52 11.95
CA PRO A 302 -12.31 18.42 13.37
C PRO A 302 -11.02 18.25 14.17
N LYS A 303 -10.90 19.03 15.25
CA LYS A 303 -9.73 19.09 16.13
C LYS A 303 -9.74 17.93 17.13
N LEU A 304 -8.85 16.97 16.97
CA LEU A 304 -8.39 16.14 18.08
C LEU A 304 -6.87 15.97 17.94
N LEU A 305 -6.11 16.69 18.77
CA LEU A 305 -4.69 16.48 18.97
C LEU A 305 -4.54 15.74 20.30
N LEU A 306 -4.22 14.46 20.26
CA LEU A 306 -3.79 13.73 21.45
C LEU A 306 -2.27 13.63 21.41
N LEU A 307 -1.58 14.62 22.01
CA LEU A 307 -0.14 14.56 22.24
C LEU A 307 0.09 13.77 23.53
N ILE A 308 0.49 12.51 23.41
CA ILE A 308 0.96 11.72 24.55
C ILE A 308 2.49 11.83 24.58
N LEU A 309 3.00 12.71 25.45
CA LEU A 309 4.40 12.65 25.86
C LEU A 309 4.51 11.53 26.90
N VAL A 310 5.06 10.39 26.50
CA VAL A 310 5.40 9.32 27.44
C VAL A 310 6.67 9.79 28.16
N LEU A 311 6.51 10.41 29.33
CA LEU A 311 7.61 10.81 30.21
C LEU A 311 8.07 9.61 31.06
N PRO A 312 9.36 9.57 31.46
CA PRO A 312 9.98 8.43 32.15
C PRO A 312 9.35 8.10 33.51
#